data_AF-K0T6J7-F1
#
_entry.id   AF-K0T6J7-F1
#
_cell.length_a   1.000
_cell.length_b   1.000
_cell.length_c   1.000
_cell.angle_alpha   90.00
_cell.angle_beta   90.00
_cell.angle_gamma   90.00
#
_symmetry.space_group_name_H-M   'P 1'
#
loop_
_entity.id
_entity.type
_entity.pdbx_description
1 polymer ?
#
loop_
_entity_poly.entity_id
_entity_poly.type
_entity_poly.pdbx_seq_one_letter_code
_entity_poly.pdbx_strand_id
1 'polypeptide(L)'
;MSSREEVDYDALEATTKIEDITNDDIKQGTLRSLRDDDGDLSHLWIRVGEEAYDHGEYHPESSEELGWLGHFVKKSTRLEWFGIYGGDIDIFHNCSEQSVDRFLDDLRKCNHIRKFHFIGNGLAEIIYKLGPAMKSNNITHLSVGGCCLGVPEATFLFNTLRDMNSLEELCIDCEEVEDLANLECRQHCSVHPIARNLQGYANVETEWSEFEHQ
;
A
#
# COMPACT_ATOMS: atom_id res chain seq x y z
N MET A 1 -2.01 -30.99 4.00
CA MET A 1 -1.69 -29.56 4.13
C MET A 1 -0.68 -29.45 5.25
N SER A 2 0.56 -29.08 4.95
CA SER A 2 1.61 -28.89 5.96
C SER A 2 1.42 -27.47 6.52
N SER A 3 1.04 -27.36 7.79
CA SER A 3 1.13 -26.10 8.52
C SER A 3 2.62 -25.82 8.73
N ARG A 4 3.20 -24.95 7.90
CA ARG A 4 4.47 -24.33 8.26
C ARG A 4 4.21 -23.53 9.53
N GLU A 5 4.99 -23.79 10.57
CA GLU A 5 4.97 -22.96 11.78
C GLU A 5 5.21 -21.51 11.36
N GLU A 6 4.33 -20.62 11.82
CA GLU A 6 4.48 -19.19 11.59
C GLU A 6 5.75 -18.71 12.31
N VAL A 7 6.63 -18.00 11.61
CA VAL A 7 7.88 -17.51 12.20
C VAL A 7 7.57 -16.56 13.35
N ASP A 8 8.02 -16.91 14.56
CA ASP A 8 7.90 -16.06 15.74
C ASP A 8 9.00 -15.00 15.73
N TYR A 9 8.75 -13.91 15.01
CA TYR A 9 9.69 -12.80 14.92
C TYR A 9 9.93 -12.13 16.29
N ASP A 10 8.96 -12.12 17.20
CA ASP A 10 9.13 -11.53 18.54
C ASP A 10 10.14 -12.33 19.37
N ALA A 11 10.16 -13.67 19.24
CA ALA A 11 11.17 -14.51 19.88
C ALA A 11 12.58 -14.36 19.27
N LEU A 12 12.66 -14.09 17.96
CA LEU A 12 13.92 -14.04 17.23
C LEU A 12 14.58 -12.66 17.23
N GLU A 13 13.80 -11.58 17.37
CA GLU A 13 14.23 -10.18 17.22
C GLU A 13 15.51 -9.85 17.99
N ALA A 14 15.63 -10.30 19.26
CA ALA A 14 16.79 -10.01 20.10
C ALA A 14 18.10 -10.66 19.62
N THR A 15 18.01 -11.68 18.78
CA THR A 15 19.16 -12.47 18.30
C THR A 15 19.44 -12.28 16.81
N THR A 16 18.44 -11.90 16.03
CA THR A 16 18.59 -11.66 14.60
C THR A 16 19.39 -10.39 14.36
N LYS A 17 20.43 -10.50 13.55
CA LYS A 17 21.17 -9.34 13.05
C LYS A 17 20.51 -8.84 11.77
N ILE A 18 20.50 -7.53 11.56
CA ILE A 18 19.90 -6.94 10.36
C ILE A 18 20.64 -7.39 9.09
N GLU A 19 21.95 -7.60 9.21
CA GLU A 19 22.82 -8.13 8.16
C GLU A 19 22.49 -9.58 7.78
N ASP A 20 21.84 -10.35 8.67
CA ASP A 20 21.38 -11.71 8.37
C ASP A 20 20.04 -11.69 7.60
N ILE A 21 19.31 -10.56 7.60
CA ILE A 21 18.02 -10.40 6.90
C ILE A 21 18.25 -9.99 5.44
N THR A 22 19.18 -9.07 5.19
CA THR A 22 19.46 -8.53 3.85
C THR A 22 20.89 -8.04 3.73
N ASN A 23 21.48 -8.21 2.53
CA ASN A 23 22.85 -7.76 2.23
C ASN A 23 22.90 -6.31 1.68
N ASP A 24 21.75 -5.68 1.46
CA ASP A 24 21.64 -4.32 0.94
C ASP A 24 21.76 -3.29 2.07
N ASP A 25 22.81 -2.46 2.03
CA ASP A 25 23.12 -1.49 3.09
C ASP A 25 21.98 -0.48 3.34
N ILE A 26 21.22 -0.11 2.30
CA ILE A 26 20.12 0.84 2.40
C ILE A 26 18.91 0.18 3.07
N LYS A 27 18.56 -1.04 2.65
CA LYS A 27 17.52 -1.84 3.32
C LYS A 27 17.88 -2.10 4.78
N GLN A 28 19.14 -2.41 5.07
CA GLN A 28 19.60 -2.56 6.45
C GLN A 28 19.42 -1.26 7.25
N GLY A 29 19.74 -0.10 6.67
CA GLY A 29 19.47 1.20 7.28
C GLY A 29 17.99 1.38 7.63
N THR A 30 17.11 1.11 6.67
CA THR A 30 15.65 1.16 6.85
C THR A 30 15.17 0.22 7.97
N LEU A 31 15.62 -1.04 7.98
CA LEU A 31 15.25 -2.00 9.02
C LEU A 31 15.75 -1.59 10.41
N ARG A 32 16.98 -1.08 10.53
CA ARG A 32 17.51 -0.55 11.81
C ARG A 32 16.65 0.60 12.32
N SER A 33 16.27 1.52 11.43
CA SER A 33 15.47 2.69 11.81
C SER A 33 14.05 2.32 12.23
N LEU A 34 13.43 1.35 11.55
CA LEU A 34 12.13 0.81 11.99
C LEU A 34 12.23 0.06 13.33
N ARG A 35 13.27 -0.78 13.51
CA ARG A 35 13.49 -1.55 14.74
C ARG A 35 13.74 -0.65 15.95
N ASP A 36 14.59 0.35 15.76
CA ASP A 36 15.02 1.25 16.84
C ASP A 36 14.04 2.43 17.04
N ASP A 37 12.94 2.47 16.26
CA ASP A 37 11.94 3.54 16.19
C ASP A 37 12.57 4.93 16.04
N ASP A 38 13.52 5.01 15.11
CA ASP A 38 14.26 6.22 14.81
C ASP A 38 13.34 7.29 14.20
N GLY A 39 13.51 8.55 14.61
CA GLY A 39 12.70 9.67 14.14
C GLY A 39 13.05 10.17 12.76
N ASP A 40 14.20 9.74 12.25
CA ASP A 40 14.65 10.13 10.92
C ASP A 40 13.89 9.36 9.82
N LEU A 41 13.25 8.23 10.16
CA LEU A 41 12.42 7.45 9.24
C LEU A 41 10.91 7.67 9.49
N SER A 42 10.34 8.65 8.79
CA SER A 42 8.90 8.94 8.86
C SER A 42 8.08 8.28 7.75
N HIS A 43 8.73 7.61 6.80
CA HIS A 43 8.07 7.07 5.61
C HIS A 43 8.66 5.74 5.15
N LEU A 44 7.84 4.90 4.53
CA LEU A 44 8.23 3.63 3.94
C LEU A 44 7.62 3.50 2.53
N TRP A 45 8.46 3.23 1.54
CA TRP A 45 8.07 2.98 0.16
C TRP A 45 8.43 1.57 -0.27
N ILE A 46 7.42 0.76 -0.60
CA ILE A 46 7.65 -0.52 -1.27
C ILE A 46 7.83 -0.25 -2.77
N ARG A 47 8.96 -0.68 -3.34
CA ARG A 47 9.29 -0.42 -4.76
C ARG A 47 9.42 -1.69 -5.59
N VAL A 48 9.11 -1.55 -6.87
CA VAL A 48 9.44 -2.51 -7.95
C VAL A 48 10.73 -2.06 -8.64
N GLY A 49 11.70 -2.94 -8.80
CA GLY A 49 12.92 -2.69 -9.57
C GLY A 49 14.19 -2.96 -8.77
N GLU A 50 15.34 -2.63 -9.35
CA GLU A 50 16.65 -2.75 -8.70
C GLU A 50 16.78 -1.76 -7.52
N GLU A 51 17.61 -2.18 -6.54
CA GLU A 51 18.17 -1.53 -5.34
C GLU A 51 17.40 -0.32 -4.75
N ALA A 52 17.21 -0.31 -3.43
CA ALA A 52 16.68 0.86 -2.76
C ALA A 52 17.62 2.06 -2.99
N TYR A 53 17.12 3.19 -3.50
CA TYR A 53 17.98 4.34 -3.80
C TYR A 53 18.10 5.30 -2.62
N ASP A 54 17.12 5.28 -1.73
CA ASP A 54 17.03 6.17 -0.59
C ASP A 54 16.57 5.43 0.68
N HIS A 55 16.92 6.01 1.81
CA HIS A 55 16.47 5.52 3.11
C HIS A 55 14.94 5.56 3.19
N GLY A 56 14.33 4.46 3.63
CA GLY A 56 12.88 4.28 3.61
C GLY A 56 12.33 3.69 2.32
N GLU A 57 13.14 3.47 1.29
CA GLU A 57 12.76 2.63 0.15
C GLU A 57 13.08 1.16 0.45
N TYR A 58 12.20 0.26 -0.01
CA TYR A 58 12.33 -1.16 0.26
C TYR A 58 11.81 -2.01 -0.91
N HIS A 59 12.64 -2.92 -1.40
CA HIS A 59 12.24 -3.98 -2.32
C HIS A 59 12.42 -5.34 -1.64
N PRO A 60 11.35 -6.06 -1.28
CA PRO A 60 11.47 -7.35 -0.61
C PRO A 60 11.94 -8.44 -1.59
N GLU A 61 13.06 -9.09 -1.28
CA GLU A 61 13.63 -10.16 -2.11
C GLU A 61 13.20 -11.56 -1.64
N SER A 62 12.55 -11.65 -0.48
CA SER A 62 12.04 -12.92 0.03
C SER A 62 10.85 -12.73 0.98
N SER A 63 10.09 -13.81 1.16
CA SER A 63 9.01 -13.88 2.16
C SER A 63 9.50 -13.66 3.59
N GLU A 64 10.74 -14.08 3.89
CA GLU A 64 11.33 -13.93 5.22
C GLU A 64 11.68 -12.47 5.50
N GLU A 65 12.31 -11.79 4.54
CA GLU A 65 12.64 -10.38 4.60
C GLU A 65 11.37 -9.51 4.74
N LEU A 66 10.34 -9.80 3.94
CA LEU A 66 9.06 -9.08 4.02
C LEU A 66 8.39 -9.24 5.40
N GLY A 67 8.50 -10.42 6.00
CA GLY A 67 7.96 -10.65 7.34
C GLY A 67 8.74 -9.90 8.44
N TRP A 68 10.06 -9.78 8.33
CA TRP A 68 10.85 -8.92 9.21
C TRP A 68 10.51 -7.45 9.05
N LEU A 69 10.32 -6.97 7.81
CA LEU A 69 9.87 -5.61 7.53
C LEU A 69 8.53 -5.32 8.20
N GLY A 70 7.54 -6.20 8.01
CA GLY A 70 6.23 -6.08 8.66
C GLY A 70 6.34 -6.06 10.18
N HIS A 71 7.16 -6.94 10.74
CA HIS A 71 7.39 -7.01 12.18
C HIS A 71 7.93 -5.71 12.79
N PHE A 72 8.83 -5.01 12.11
CA PHE A 72 9.31 -3.71 12.59
C PHE A 72 8.28 -2.60 12.32
N VAL A 73 7.62 -2.61 11.17
CA VAL A 73 6.55 -1.64 10.85
C VAL A 73 5.44 -1.63 11.90
N LYS A 74 4.94 -2.80 12.33
CA LYS A 74 3.86 -2.87 13.35
C LYS A 74 4.24 -2.24 14.69
N LYS A 75 5.54 -2.10 14.99
CA LYS A 75 6.06 -1.56 16.25
C LYS A 75 6.40 -0.07 16.17
N SER A 76 6.54 0.49 14.96
CA SER A 76 6.92 1.88 14.80
C SER A 76 5.85 2.82 15.34
N THR A 77 6.31 3.84 16.08
CA THR A 77 5.47 4.93 16.59
C THR A 77 5.61 6.23 15.78
N ARG A 78 6.51 6.21 14.79
CA ARG A 78 6.92 7.39 14.01
C ARG A 78 6.69 7.27 12.51
N LEU A 79 6.37 6.07 12.01
CA LEU A 79 6.05 5.86 10.61
C LEU A 79 4.70 6.52 10.27
N GLU A 80 4.74 7.66 9.59
CA GLU A 80 3.57 8.46 9.25
C GLU A 80 3.07 8.22 7.82
N TRP A 81 3.93 7.68 6.96
CA TRP A 81 3.65 7.54 5.55
C TRP A 81 4.03 6.15 5.05
N PHE A 82 3.07 5.49 4.38
CA PHE A 82 3.31 4.28 3.61
C PHE A 82 3.03 4.53 2.14
N GLY A 83 3.86 4.00 1.26
CA GLY A 83 3.62 4.05 -0.16
C GLY A 83 4.07 2.83 -0.90
N ILE A 84 3.52 2.67 -2.10
CA ILE A 84 3.90 1.63 -3.04
C ILE A 84 4.12 2.30 -4.39
N TYR A 85 5.29 2.06 -4.96
CA TYR A 85 5.67 2.55 -6.27
C TYR A 85 6.04 1.34 -7.14
N GLY A 86 5.23 1.05 -8.16
CA GLY A 86 5.45 -0.13 -8.99
C GLY A 86 4.96 0.03 -10.40
N GLY A 87 5.77 -0.39 -11.38
CA GLY A 87 5.37 -0.51 -12.78
C GLY A 87 4.52 -1.76 -13.04
N ASP A 88 4.68 -2.37 -14.21
CA ASP A 88 3.90 -3.54 -14.67
C ASP A 88 4.29 -4.87 -14.01
N ILE A 89 5.22 -4.87 -13.06
CA ILE A 89 5.75 -6.08 -12.42
C ILE A 89 5.16 -6.20 -11.02
N ASP A 90 4.74 -7.41 -10.65
CA ASP A 90 4.26 -7.76 -9.32
C ASP A 90 5.31 -7.39 -8.25
N ILE A 91 4.95 -6.42 -7.41
CA ILE A 91 5.74 -5.86 -6.30
C ILE A 91 6.21 -6.97 -5.34
N PHE A 92 5.40 -8.02 -5.21
CA PHE A 92 5.62 -9.10 -4.29
C PHE A 92 5.93 -10.42 -5.00
N HIS A 93 6.43 -10.40 -6.25
CA HIS A 93 6.72 -11.62 -7.02
C HIS A 93 7.68 -12.61 -6.32
N ASN A 94 8.57 -12.11 -5.45
CA ASN A 94 9.49 -12.92 -4.64
C ASN A 94 8.91 -13.36 -3.29
N CYS A 95 7.68 -12.95 -2.99
CA CYS A 95 7.01 -13.18 -1.73
C CYS A 95 5.84 -14.15 -1.93
N SER A 96 5.61 -15.02 -0.95
CA SER A 96 4.41 -15.84 -0.93
C SER A 96 3.19 -14.98 -0.59
N GLU A 97 2.02 -15.38 -1.08
CA GLU A 97 0.76 -14.71 -0.73
C GLU A 97 0.58 -14.58 0.80
N GLN A 98 0.93 -15.63 1.54
CA GLN A 98 0.87 -15.67 3.00
C GLN A 98 1.76 -14.61 3.66
N SER A 99 2.97 -14.39 3.13
CA SER A 99 3.86 -13.33 3.63
C SER A 99 3.35 -11.93 3.30
N VAL A 100 2.70 -11.75 2.15
CA VAL A 100 2.07 -10.48 1.78
C VAL A 100 0.89 -10.19 2.71
N ASP A 101 0.02 -11.17 2.93
CA ASP A 101 -1.12 -11.04 3.85
C ASP A 101 -0.64 -10.68 5.26
N ARG A 102 0.38 -11.38 5.75
CA ARG A 102 1.00 -11.09 7.06
C ARG A 102 1.56 -9.69 7.13
N PHE A 103 2.29 -9.25 6.11
CA PHE A 103 2.85 -7.90 6.06
C PHE A 103 1.76 -6.83 6.12
N LEU A 104 0.67 -6.99 5.36
CA LEU A 104 -0.45 -6.05 5.37
C LEU A 104 -1.22 -6.07 6.69
N ASP A 105 -1.32 -7.23 7.34
CA ASP A 105 -1.85 -7.34 8.71
C ASP A 105 -0.95 -6.67 9.76
N ASP A 106 0.37 -6.69 9.57
CA ASP A 106 1.31 -5.98 10.43
C ASP A 106 1.29 -4.46 10.15
N LEU A 107 1.17 -4.04 8.90
CA LEU A 107 0.95 -2.64 8.50
C LEU A 107 -0.30 -2.06 9.15
N ARG A 108 -1.38 -2.86 9.23
CA ARG A 108 -2.63 -2.49 9.91
C ARG A 108 -2.45 -2.21 11.42
N LYS A 109 -1.46 -2.84 12.05
CA LYS A 109 -1.17 -2.70 13.49
C LYS A 109 -0.30 -1.48 13.80
N CYS A 110 0.46 -0.98 12.81
CA CYS A 110 0.97 0.38 12.89
C CYS A 110 -0.24 1.31 12.84
N ASN A 111 -0.42 2.18 13.84
CA ASN A 111 -1.58 3.08 13.98
C ASN A 111 -1.17 4.56 13.81
N HIS A 112 0.06 4.80 13.37
CA HIS A 112 0.63 6.13 13.18
C HIS A 112 0.68 6.55 11.71
N ILE A 113 0.41 5.63 10.78
CA ILE A 113 0.43 5.92 9.35
C ILE A 113 -0.80 6.75 9.03
N ARG A 114 -0.59 7.97 8.54
CA ARG A 114 -1.65 8.92 8.19
C ARG A 114 -1.77 9.12 6.69
N LYS A 115 -0.74 8.75 5.94
CA LYS A 115 -0.65 9.01 4.50
C LYS A 115 -0.41 7.71 3.77
N PHE A 116 -1.20 7.48 2.73
CA PHE A 116 -1.00 6.39 1.78
C PHE A 116 -0.73 6.99 0.40
N HIS A 117 0.31 6.51 -0.28
CA HIS A 117 0.62 6.95 -1.64
C HIS A 117 0.90 5.75 -2.54
N PHE A 118 0.06 5.56 -3.54
CA PHE A 118 0.20 4.50 -4.54
C PHE A 118 0.53 5.12 -5.88
N ILE A 119 1.57 4.60 -6.53
CA ILE A 119 1.98 5.05 -7.86
C ILE A 119 2.21 3.82 -8.76
N GLY A 120 1.60 3.84 -9.94
CA GLY A 120 1.76 2.84 -11.00
C GLY A 120 0.83 1.62 -10.88
N ASN A 121 1.11 0.55 -11.61
CA ASN A 121 0.10 -0.48 -11.95
C ASN A 121 -0.14 -1.54 -10.86
N GLY A 122 0.62 -1.52 -9.76
CA GLY A 122 0.52 -2.54 -8.71
C GLY A 122 -0.68 -2.43 -7.76
N LEU A 123 -1.47 -1.35 -7.79
CA LEU A 123 -2.53 -1.14 -6.79
C LEU A 123 -3.72 -2.10 -6.95
N ALA A 124 -4.13 -2.42 -8.18
CA ALA A 124 -5.33 -3.21 -8.45
C ALA A 124 -5.31 -4.60 -7.77
N GLU A 125 -4.13 -5.22 -7.72
CA GLU A 125 -3.95 -6.57 -7.17
C GLU A 125 -4.07 -6.63 -5.64
N ILE A 126 -3.71 -5.55 -4.96
CA ILE A 126 -3.57 -5.51 -3.49
C ILE A 126 -4.58 -4.60 -2.80
N ILE A 127 -5.37 -3.82 -3.55
CA ILE A 127 -6.29 -2.84 -2.98
C ILE A 127 -7.28 -3.47 -1.99
N TYR A 128 -7.81 -4.66 -2.31
CA TYR A 128 -8.72 -5.40 -1.44
C TYR A 128 -8.08 -5.80 -0.11
N LYS A 129 -6.78 -6.07 -0.14
CA LYS A 129 -5.98 -6.45 1.04
C LYS A 129 -5.54 -5.22 1.85
N LEU A 130 -5.39 -4.05 1.21
CA LEU A 130 -5.02 -2.79 1.86
C LEU A 130 -6.18 -2.10 2.59
N GLY A 131 -7.43 -2.34 2.17
CA GLY A 131 -8.61 -1.70 2.77
C GLY A 131 -8.66 -1.76 4.31
N PRO A 132 -8.45 -2.93 4.95
CA PRO A 132 -8.36 -3.05 6.41
C PRO A 132 -7.26 -2.18 7.04
N ALA A 133 -6.08 -2.09 6.42
CA ALA A 133 -4.96 -1.28 6.91
C ALA A 133 -5.28 0.21 6.84
N MET A 134 -5.88 0.67 5.73
CA MET A 134 -6.32 2.06 5.56
C MET A 134 -7.36 2.47 6.62
N LYS A 135 -8.34 1.58 6.90
CA LYS A 135 -9.36 1.83 7.93
C LYS A 135 -8.78 1.87 9.34
N SER A 136 -7.89 0.93 9.67
CA SER A 136 -7.28 0.83 11.01
C SER A 136 -6.42 2.05 11.36
N ASN A 137 -5.74 2.59 10.34
CA ASN A 137 -4.83 3.71 10.49
C ASN A 137 -5.51 5.09 10.57
N ASN A 138 -6.83 5.19 10.34
CA ASN A 138 -7.54 6.47 10.24
C ASN A 138 -6.81 7.46 9.33
N ILE A 139 -6.48 7.01 8.11
CA ILE A 139 -5.67 7.82 7.19
C ILE A 139 -6.34 9.17 6.92
N THR A 140 -5.50 10.17 6.70
CA THR A 140 -5.90 11.57 6.44
C THR A 140 -5.62 11.95 5.00
N HIS A 141 -4.63 11.32 4.35
CA HIS A 141 -4.26 11.60 2.97
C HIS A 141 -4.15 10.31 2.19
N LEU A 142 -4.79 10.26 1.03
CA LEU A 142 -4.62 9.21 0.04
C LEU A 142 -4.26 9.82 -1.31
N SER A 143 -3.14 9.38 -1.88
CA SER A 143 -2.74 9.70 -3.25
C SER A 143 -2.65 8.42 -4.07
N VAL A 144 -3.28 8.40 -5.24
CA VAL A 144 -3.27 7.30 -6.20
C VAL A 144 -2.88 7.89 -7.55
N GLY A 145 -1.69 7.56 -8.08
CA GLY A 145 -1.15 8.13 -9.31
C GLY A 145 -0.80 7.04 -10.34
N GLY A 146 -1.24 7.15 -11.58
CA GLY A 146 -0.91 6.17 -12.63
C GLY A 146 -1.34 4.72 -12.31
N CYS A 147 -2.34 4.54 -11.44
CA CYS A 147 -2.87 3.22 -11.11
C CYS A 147 -4.11 2.91 -11.96
N CYS A 148 -4.03 1.89 -12.81
CA CYS A 148 -5.20 1.40 -13.54
C CYS A 148 -6.11 0.57 -12.62
N LEU A 149 -7.18 1.17 -12.10
CA LEU A 149 -8.20 0.45 -11.32
C LEU A 149 -9.39 0.08 -12.21
N GLY A 150 -9.78 -1.19 -12.20
CA GLY A 150 -11.05 -1.61 -12.78
C GLY A 150 -12.23 -1.11 -11.95
N VAL A 151 -13.44 -1.22 -12.51
CA VAL A 151 -14.69 -0.84 -11.81
C VAL A 151 -14.81 -1.51 -10.43
N PRO A 152 -14.51 -2.82 -10.27
CA PRO A 152 -14.57 -3.46 -8.95
C PRO A 152 -13.58 -2.86 -7.95
N GLU A 153 -12.35 -2.60 -8.37
CA GLU A 153 -11.27 -2.09 -7.52
C GLU A 153 -11.56 -0.65 -7.09
N ALA A 154 -11.99 0.20 -8.03
CA ALA A 154 -12.41 1.56 -7.76
C ALA A 154 -13.61 1.58 -6.79
N THR A 155 -14.61 0.73 -7.03
CA THR A 155 -15.80 0.60 -6.17
C THR A 155 -15.40 0.19 -4.75
N PHE A 156 -14.49 -0.77 -4.60
CA PHE A 156 -13.98 -1.18 -3.30
C PHE A 156 -13.23 -0.05 -2.60
N LEU A 157 -12.37 0.67 -3.32
CA LEU A 157 -11.64 1.83 -2.79
C LEU A 157 -12.62 2.88 -2.27
N PHE A 158 -13.56 3.35 -3.10
CA PHE A 158 -14.51 4.38 -2.69
C PHE A 158 -15.41 3.93 -1.53
N ASN A 159 -15.83 2.67 -1.49
CA ASN A 159 -16.57 2.12 -0.34
C ASN A 159 -15.71 2.04 0.93
N THR A 160 -14.40 1.79 0.80
CA THR A 160 -13.47 1.82 1.92
C THR A 160 -13.34 3.24 2.49
N LEU A 161 -13.27 4.25 1.63
CA LEU A 161 -13.15 5.65 2.01
C LEU A 161 -14.47 6.26 2.51
N ARG A 162 -15.62 5.76 2.05
CA ARG A 162 -16.95 6.29 2.38
C ARG A 162 -17.21 6.42 3.89
N ASP A 163 -16.75 5.44 4.66
CA ASP A 163 -16.97 5.40 6.11
C ASP A 163 -15.84 6.11 6.91
N MET A 164 -14.87 6.70 6.20
CA MET A 164 -13.65 7.23 6.80
C MET A 164 -13.79 8.72 7.12
N ASN A 165 -14.13 9.04 8.37
CA ASN A 165 -14.27 10.43 8.82
C ASN A 165 -12.94 11.19 8.98
N SER A 166 -11.81 10.48 8.95
CA SER A 166 -10.46 11.04 9.11
C SER A 166 -9.86 11.56 7.81
N LEU A 167 -10.42 11.19 6.64
CA LEU A 167 -9.82 11.55 5.35
C LEU A 167 -10.00 13.04 5.07
N GLU A 168 -8.88 13.75 4.91
CA GLU A 168 -8.80 15.19 4.66
C GLU A 168 -8.51 15.46 3.18
N GLU A 169 -7.65 14.65 2.56
CA GLU A 169 -7.19 14.80 1.18
C GLU A 169 -7.28 13.48 0.40
N LEU A 170 -7.82 13.57 -0.82
CA LEU A 170 -7.87 12.48 -1.79
C LEU A 170 -7.40 12.98 -3.16
N CYS A 171 -6.26 12.47 -3.61
CA CYS A 171 -5.73 12.72 -4.94
C CYS A 171 -5.79 11.43 -5.76
N ILE A 172 -6.43 11.46 -6.93
CA ILE A 172 -6.43 10.34 -7.87
C ILE A 172 -6.05 10.89 -9.25
N ASP A 173 -4.83 10.61 -9.68
CA ASP A 173 -4.31 10.95 -10.99
C ASP A 173 -4.17 9.67 -11.82
N CYS A 174 -4.87 9.58 -12.94
CA CYS A 174 -4.73 8.46 -13.86
C CYS A 174 -4.06 9.00 -15.12
N GLU A 175 -2.86 8.52 -15.44
CA GLU A 175 -2.18 8.92 -16.66
C GLU A 175 -3.00 8.51 -17.89
N GLU A 176 -3.05 9.39 -18.89
CA GLU A 176 -3.67 9.11 -20.19
C GLU A 176 -2.83 8.07 -20.94
N VAL A 177 -3.25 6.81 -20.92
CA VAL A 177 -2.74 5.81 -21.87
C VAL A 177 -3.37 6.10 -23.24
N GLU A 178 -2.62 6.78 -24.11
CA GLU A 178 -3.06 7.21 -25.45
C GLU A 178 -3.47 6.07 -26.40
N ASP A 179 -3.32 4.79 -26.05
CA ASP A 179 -3.40 3.69 -27.04
C ASP A 179 -4.00 2.34 -26.58
N LEU A 180 -4.96 2.33 -25.64
CA LEU A 180 -5.71 1.11 -25.31
C LEU A 180 -7.22 1.35 -25.26
N ALA A 181 -7.89 1.02 -26.37
CA ALA A 181 -9.33 1.11 -26.58
C ALA A 181 -10.21 0.24 -25.63
N ASN A 182 -9.67 -0.27 -24.52
CA ASN A 182 -10.36 -1.15 -23.58
C ASN A 182 -9.98 -0.95 -22.09
N LEU A 183 -9.18 0.07 -21.74
CA LEU A 183 -9.00 0.47 -20.34
C LEU A 183 -9.83 1.73 -20.10
N GLU A 184 -10.96 1.59 -19.42
CA GLU A 184 -11.79 2.71 -18.99
C GLU A 184 -11.15 3.44 -17.79
N CYS A 185 -9.94 3.98 -17.98
CA CYS A 185 -9.46 5.10 -17.16
C CYS A 185 -9.95 6.39 -17.81
N ARG A 186 -11.23 6.75 -17.58
CA ARG A 186 -11.73 8.07 -17.97
C ARG A 186 -11.26 9.14 -16.96
N GLN A 187 -10.72 10.22 -17.51
CA GLN A 187 -9.92 11.29 -16.92
C GLN A 187 -10.50 12.02 -15.69
N HIS A 188 -9.56 12.56 -14.89
CA HIS A 188 -9.63 13.62 -13.88
C HIS A 188 -10.26 13.29 -12.51
N CYS A 189 -9.43 13.14 -11.48
CA CYS A 189 -9.87 13.25 -10.08
C CYS A 189 -9.00 14.22 -9.27
N SER A 190 -9.49 15.45 -9.12
CA SER A 190 -9.03 16.36 -8.07
C SER A 190 -10.03 16.31 -6.90
N VAL A 191 -9.60 15.94 -5.69
CA VAL A 191 -10.41 16.16 -4.47
C VAL A 191 -9.57 16.78 -3.34
N HIS A 192 -9.55 18.10 -3.33
CA HIS A 192 -9.26 18.93 -2.14
C HIS A 192 -10.57 19.41 -1.49
N PRO A 193 -10.52 19.88 -0.24
CA PRO A 193 -10.82 19.12 0.98
C PRO A 193 -12.22 18.46 0.93
N ILE A 194 -12.38 17.28 1.53
CA ILE A 194 -13.66 16.56 1.57
C ILE A 194 -14.72 17.33 2.37
N ALA A 195 -15.43 18.23 1.70
CA ALA A 195 -16.69 18.77 2.20
C ALA A 195 -17.77 17.71 2.00
N ARG A 196 -17.85 16.75 2.94
CA ARG A 196 -18.97 15.81 3.20
C ARG A 196 -19.95 15.64 2.03
N ASN A 197 -19.57 14.90 0.98
CA ASN A 197 -20.55 14.33 0.04
C ASN A 197 -19.90 13.33 -0.94
N LEU A 198 -19.52 12.15 -0.45
CA LEU A 198 -19.25 10.98 -1.30
C LEU A 198 -20.56 10.32 -1.82
N GLN A 199 -21.74 10.88 -1.51
CA GLN A 199 -23.04 10.37 -1.99
C GLN A 199 -23.26 10.54 -3.50
N GLY A 200 -22.53 11.45 -4.17
CA GLY A 200 -22.66 11.66 -5.62
C GLY A 200 -22.07 10.53 -6.48
N TYR A 201 -21.05 9.83 -5.97
CA TYR A 201 -20.38 8.74 -6.70
C TYR A 201 -21.06 7.37 -6.50
N ALA A 202 -22.06 7.28 -5.63
CA ALA A 202 -22.92 6.10 -5.53
C ALA A 202 -24.00 6.05 -6.63
N ASN A 203 -24.18 7.13 -7.39
CA ASN A 203 -25.13 7.20 -8.51
C ASN A 203 -24.49 6.86 -9.87
N VAL A 204 -23.24 6.41 -9.91
CA VAL A 204 -22.64 5.98 -11.19
C VAL A 204 -23.35 4.72 -11.71
N GLU A 205 -24.01 3.91 -10.86
CA GLU A 205 -24.90 2.81 -11.30
C GLU A 205 -26.00 3.26 -12.29
N THR A 206 -26.46 4.51 -12.20
CA THR A 206 -27.51 5.00 -13.11
C THR A 206 -27.01 5.42 -14.50
N GLU A 207 -25.74 5.78 -14.67
CA GLU A 207 -25.18 6.08 -16.00
C GLU A 207 -24.66 4.82 -16.74
N TRP A 208 -24.43 3.71 -16.05
CA TRP A 208 -24.00 2.44 -16.68
C TRP A 208 -25.15 1.64 -17.32
N SER A 209 -26.40 1.86 -16.91
CA SER A 209 -27.56 1.13 -17.46
C SER A 209 -28.01 1.59 -18.86
N GLU A 210 -27.53 2.74 -19.34
CA GLU A 210 -27.85 3.23 -20.69
C GLU A 210 -26.98 2.61 -21.79
N PHE A 211 -25.92 1.86 -21.43
CA PHE A 211 -25.01 1.23 -22.40
C PHE A 211 -25.25 -0.26 -22.65
N GLU A 212 -26.16 -0.94 -21.94
CA GLU A 212 -26.48 -2.35 -22.20
C GLU A 212 -27.47 -2.59 -23.35
N HIS A 213 -27.98 -1.54 -24.03
CA HIS A 213 -29.00 -1.66 -25.09
C HIS A 213 -28.71 -0.90 -26.40
N GLN A 214 -27.44 -0.80 -26.84
CA GLN A 214 -27.12 -0.44 -28.23
C GLN A 214 -26.22 -1.46 -28.91
#